data_AF-A0A952EB14-F1
#
_entry.id   AF-A0A952EB14-F1
#
_cell.length_a   1.000
_cell.length_b   1.000
_cell.length_c   1.000
_cell.angle_alpha   90.00
_cell.angle_beta   90.00
_cell.angle_gamma   90.00
#
_symmetry.space_group_name_H-M   'P 1'
#
loop_
_entity.id
_entity.type
_entity.pdbx_description
1 polymer ?
#
loop_
_entity_poly.entity_id
_entity_poly.type
_entity_poly.pdbx_seq_one_letter_code
_entity_poly.pdbx_strand_id
1 'polypeptide(L)'
;MSYYYPRPQDVGIEVPVFLRQKRFCAGFEHVLKGGRLSKVEYLRRSFRLGYRAAKLYVRELRRQQGILSFPIRGRFRVKAI
;
A
#
# COMPACT_ATOMS: atom_id res chain seq x y z
N MET A 1 1.30 -12.68 -20.66
CA MET A 1 0.57 -12.66 -19.37
C MET A 1 0.10 -11.24 -19.12
N SER A 2 -1.21 -11.01 -18.99
CA SER A 2 -1.73 -9.69 -18.63
C SER A 2 -1.54 -9.50 -17.12
N TYR A 3 -0.68 -8.56 -16.73
CA TYR A 3 -0.47 -8.26 -15.31
C TYR A 3 -1.59 -7.32 -14.84
N TYR A 4 -2.54 -7.85 -14.09
CA TYR A 4 -3.61 -7.08 -13.48
C TYR A 4 -3.24 -6.70 -12.04
N TYR A 5 -3.26 -5.41 -11.74
CA TYR A 5 -3.15 -4.95 -10.35
C TYR A 5 -4.51 -5.08 -9.66
N PRO A 6 -4.57 -5.70 -8.46
CA PRO A 6 -5.82 -5.82 -7.73
C PRO A 6 -6.35 -4.44 -7.35
N ARG A 7 -7.67 -4.30 -7.35
CA ARG A 7 -8.35 -3.15 -6.76
C ARG A 7 -8.50 -3.37 -5.25
N PRO A 8 -8.77 -2.32 -4.47
CA PRO A 8 -9.02 -2.46 -3.04
C PRO A 8 -10.07 -3.52 -2.68
N GLN A 9 -11.15 -3.59 -3.45
CA GLN A 9 -12.25 -4.53 -3.21
C GLN A 9 -11.81 -5.98 -3.42
N ASP A 10 -10.93 -6.22 -4.40
CA ASP A 10 -10.45 -7.56 -4.74
C ASP A 10 -9.55 -8.15 -3.62
N VAL A 11 -9.07 -7.30 -2.70
CA VAL A 11 -8.26 -7.69 -1.53
C VAL A 11 -8.99 -7.49 -0.20
N GLY A 12 -10.32 -7.31 -0.23
CA GLY A 12 -11.15 -7.16 0.95
C GLY A 12 -11.05 -5.80 1.66
N ILE A 13 -10.55 -4.76 0.99
CA ILE A 13 -10.53 -3.40 1.54
C ILE A 13 -11.83 -2.69 1.19
N GLU A 14 -12.63 -2.44 2.22
CA GLU A 14 -13.83 -1.62 2.12
C GLU A 14 -13.46 -0.13 1.96
N VAL A 15 -14.13 0.55 1.03
CA VAL A 15 -13.94 1.99 0.81
C VAL A 15 -15.06 2.73 1.52
N PRO A 16 -14.76 3.54 2.55
CA PRO A 16 -15.79 4.31 3.25
C PRO A 16 -16.60 5.21 2.31
N VAL A 17 -17.91 5.26 2.52
CA VAL A 17 -18.88 5.96 1.65
C VAL A 17 -18.57 7.46 1.51
N PHE A 18 -18.00 8.08 2.55
CA PHE A 18 -17.60 9.50 2.51
C PHE A 18 -16.35 9.77 1.65
N LEU A 19 -15.69 8.75 1.12
CA LEU A 19 -14.54 8.89 0.23
C LEU A 19 -14.97 8.75 -1.22
N ARG A 20 -14.36 9.56 -2.11
CA ARG A 20 -14.55 9.40 -3.54
C ARG A 20 -13.83 8.14 -4.01
N GLN A 21 -14.61 7.08 -4.28
CA GLN A 21 -14.11 5.75 -4.64
C GLN A 21 -13.08 5.78 -5.78
N LYS A 22 -13.37 6.50 -6.89
CA LYS A 22 -12.44 6.64 -8.01
C LYS A 22 -11.05 7.15 -7.59
N ARG A 23 -11.00 8.15 -6.69
CA ARG A 23 -9.74 8.72 -6.20
C ARG A 23 -9.03 7.78 -5.23
N PHE A 24 -9.79 7.05 -4.43
CA PHE A 24 -9.25 6.03 -3.54
C PHE A 24 -8.57 4.91 -4.34
N CYS A 25 -9.28 4.35 -5.34
CA CYS A 25 -8.74 3.32 -6.21
C CYS A 25 -7.50 3.81 -6.98
N ALA A 26 -7.52 5.04 -7.50
CA ALA A 26 -6.34 5.63 -8.14
C ALA A 26 -5.14 5.75 -7.18
N GLY A 27 -5.36 6.15 -5.93
CA GLY A 27 -4.29 6.20 -4.93
C GLY A 27 -3.72 4.82 -4.59
N PHE A 28 -4.59 3.82 -4.53
CA PHE A 28 -4.21 2.43 -4.28
C PHE A 28 -3.34 1.87 -5.41
N GLU A 29 -3.83 1.99 -6.65
CA GLU A 29 -3.15 1.54 -7.86
C GLU A 29 -1.79 2.26 -8.04
N HIS A 30 -1.72 3.54 -7.70
CA HIS A 30 -0.49 4.34 -7.79
C HIS A 30 0.66 3.72 -6.99
N VAL A 31 0.40 3.16 -5.81
CA VAL A 31 1.42 2.48 -5.01
C VAL A 31 1.85 1.17 -5.63
N LEU A 32 0.91 0.39 -6.14
CA LEU A 32 1.20 -0.91 -6.75
C LEU A 32 2.08 -0.76 -8.00
N LYS A 33 1.91 0.35 -8.73
CA LYS A 33 2.77 0.76 -9.85
C LYS A 33 4.13 1.35 -9.41
N GLY A 34 4.41 1.46 -8.11
CA GLY A 34 5.64 2.07 -7.60
C GLY A 34 5.69 3.60 -7.65
N GLY A 35 4.54 4.25 -7.80
CA GLY A 35 4.42 5.70 -7.97
C GLY A 35 4.86 6.52 -6.74
N ARG A 36 5.49 7.67 -7.00
CA ARG A 36 5.86 8.68 -5.99
C ARG A 36 4.78 9.76 -5.89
N LEU A 37 4.63 10.38 -4.73
CA LEU A 37 3.71 11.49 -4.52
C LEU A 37 4.33 12.80 -5.07
N SER A 38 4.16 13.07 -6.36
CA SER A 38 4.74 14.25 -7.03
C SER A 38 3.74 15.35 -7.43
N LYS A 39 2.44 15.05 -7.43
CA LYS A 39 1.39 15.99 -7.84
C LYS A 39 0.54 16.44 -6.65
N VAL A 40 0.09 17.69 -6.67
CA VAL A 40 -0.80 18.27 -5.64
C VAL A 40 -2.11 17.47 -5.50
N GLU A 41 -2.61 16.92 -6.61
CA GLU A 41 -3.83 16.10 -6.62
C GLU A 41 -3.73 14.86 -5.72
N TYR A 42 -2.51 14.35 -5.51
CA TYR A 42 -2.26 13.20 -4.64
C TYR A 42 -2.40 13.55 -3.16
N LEU A 43 -2.42 14.83 -2.80
CA LEU A 43 -2.64 15.29 -1.42
C LEU A 43 -4.12 15.25 -1.02
N ARG A 44 -5.04 15.06 -1.97
CA ARG A 44 -6.47 14.92 -1.68
C ARG A 44 -6.72 13.74 -0.76
N ARG A 45 -7.56 13.94 0.27
CA ARG A 45 -7.83 12.95 1.33
C ARG A 45 -8.11 11.54 0.81
N SER A 46 -9.06 11.37 -0.12
CA SER A 46 -9.41 10.06 -0.66
C SER A 46 -8.23 9.36 -1.36
N PHE A 47 -7.40 10.12 -2.09
CA PHE A 47 -6.20 9.56 -2.74
C PHE A 47 -5.17 9.12 -1.71
N ARG A 48 -4.85 9.97 -0.73
CA ARG A 48 -3.88 9.63 0.34
C ARG A 48 -4.29 8.38 1.12
N LEU A 49 -5.59 8.22 1.37
CA LEU A 49 -6.10 7.04 2.09
C LEU A 49 -5.98 5.77 1.23
N GLY A 50 -6.31 5.84 -0.06
CA GLY A 50 -6.06 4.74 -1.00
C GLY A 50 -4.58 4.37 -1.10
N TYR A 51 -3.71 5.38 -1.20
CA TYR A 51 -2.26 5.21 -1.21
C TYR A 51 -1.76 4.56 0.10
N ARG A 52 -2.24 5.01 1.25
CA ARG A 52 -1.88 4.42 2.55
C ARG A 52 -2.35 2.96 2.65
N ALA A 53 -3.57 2.67 2.21
CA ALA A 53 -4.13 1.32 2.20
C ALA A 53 -3.27 0.37 1.35
N ALA A 54 -2.85 0.80 0.16
CA ALA A 54 -1.96 0.00 -0.67
C ALA A 54 -0.58 -0.23 -0.05
N LYS A 55 -0.01 0.76 0.66
CA LYS A 55 1.26 0.55 1.38
C LYS A 55 1.15 -0.49 2.48
N LEU A 56 0.03 -0.51 3.21
CA LEU A 56 -0.23 -1.52 4.23
C LEU A 56 -0.43 -2.89 3.59
N TYR A 57 -1.20 -2.96 2.50
CA TYR A 57 -1.39 -4.19 1.73
C TYR A 57 -0.07 -4.77 1.21
N VAL A 58 0.77 -3.97 0.56
CA VAL A 58 2.09 -4.42 0.06
C VAL A 58 3.00 -4.86 1.21
N ARG A 59 2.93 -4.17 2.36
CA ARG A 59 3.67 -4.58 3.56
C ARG A 59 3.19 -5.94 4.07
N GLU A 60 1.90 -6.21 4.05
CA GLU A 60 1.34 -7.49 4.47
C GLU A 60 1.70 -8.62 3.50
N LEU A 61 1.58 -8.39 2.20
CA LEU A 61 2.05 -9.34 1.18
C LEU A 61 3.53 -9.70 1.37
N ARG A 62 4.38 -8.69 1.64
CA ARG A 62 5.81 -8.93 1.89
C ARG A 62 6.02 -9.78 3.15
N ARG A 63 5.27 -9.54 4.22
CA ARG A 63 5.32 -10.37 5.43
C ARG A 63 4.93 -11.81 5.14
N GLN A 64 3.85 -12.03 4.38
CA GLN A 64 3.40 -13.37 3.97
C GLN A 64 4.47 -14.11 3.14
N GLN A 65 5.25 -13.37 2.34
CA GLN A 65 6.38 -13.92 1.57
C GLN A 65 7.67 -14.09 2.40
N GLY A 66 7.62 -13.87 3.72
CA GLY A 66 8.80 -13.92 4.59
C GLY A 66 9.77 -12.74 4.40
N ILE A 67 9.40 -11.73 3.60
CA ILE A 67 10.20 -10.53 3.35
C ILE A 67 9.92 -9.54 4.50
N LEU A 68 10.58 -9.77 5.64
CA LEU A 68 10.64 -8.80 6.74
C LEU A 68 11.64 -7.69 6.42
N SER A 69 11.20 -6.70 5.64
CA SER A 69 11.95 -5.44 5.55
C SER A 69 11.77 -4.66 6.84
N PHE A 70 12.63 -4.91 7.83
CA PHE A 70 12.72 -4.10 9.02
C PHE A 70 13.39 -2.76 8.66
N PRO A 71 12.73 -1.59 8.81
CA PRO A 71 13.42 -0.32 8.73
C PRO A 71 14.11 -0.08 10.09
N ILE A 72 15.00 -0.98 10.50
CA ILE A 72 15.75 -0.80 11.74
C ILE A 72 17.12 -0.23 11.37
N ARG A 73 17.34 1.05 11.69
CA ARG A 73 18.70 1.59 11.86
C ARG A 73 19.23 1.11 13.22
N GLY A 74 19.59 -0.17 13.33
CA GLY A 74 20.00 -0.78 14.58
C GLY A 74 20.45 -2.23 14.41
N ARG A 75 21.54 -2.60 15.09
CA ARG A 75 22.09 -3.97 15.05
C ARG A 75 21.34 -4.83 16.06
N PHE A 76 20.53 -5.78 15.59
CA PHE A 76 20.02 -6.86 16.41
C PHE A 76 21.04 -8.00 16.43
N ARG A 77 21.57 -8.33 17.61
CA ARG A 77 22.44 -9.49 17.80
C ARG A 77 21.61 -10.58 18.49
N VAL A 78 21.08 -11.50 17.70
CA VAL A 78 20.37 -12.68 18.22
C VAL A 78 21.44 -13.64 18.72
N LYS A 79 21.51 -13.88 20.03
CA LYS A 79 22.22 -15.03 20.59
C LYS A 79 21.26 -16.22 20.53
N ALA A 80 21.61 -17.22 19.73
CA ALA A 80 20.99 -18.53 19.83
C ALA A 80 21.39 -19.15 21.18
N ILE A 81 20.41 -19.69 21.90
CA ILE A 81 20.60 -20.59 23.03
C ILE A 81 20.98 -21.95 22.45
#